data_AF-A0A2D7Y126-F1
#
_entry.id   AF-A0A2D7Y126-F1
#
_cell.length_a   1.000
_cell.length_b   1.000
_cell.length_c   1.000
_cell.angle_alpha   90.00
_cell.angle_beta   90.00
_cell.angle_gamma   90.00
#
_symmetry.space_group_name_H-M   'P 1'
#
loop_
_entity.id
_entity.type
_entity.pdbx_description
1 polymer ?
#
loop_
_entity_poly.entity_id
_entity_poly.type
_entity_poly.pdbx_seq_one_letter_code
_entity_poly.pdbx_strand_id
1 'polypeptide(L)'
;MPALSPSIARRIMEHFRFTGPAADPEEDLTNREKEVLGLIGRGHRNIDVAQALDLAESTVASHIKSIYRKLGISSRAEASWHATRMGLTTNS
;
A
#
# COMPACT_ATOMS: atom_id res chain seq x y z
N MET A 1 19.51 -20.26 -19.08
CA MET A 1 18.78 -18.99 -18.85
C MET A 1 17.60 -19.29 -17.95
N PRO A 2 17.62 -19.02 -16.64
CA PRO A 2 16.42 -19.22 -15.83
C PRO A 2 15.39 -18.18 -16.25
N ALA A 3 14.27 -18.64 -16.82
CA ALA A 3 13.12 -17.81 -17.09
C ALA A 3 12.54 -17.32 -15.76
N LEU A 4 12.30 -16.01 -15.67
CA LEU A 4 11.64 -15.38 -14.55
C LEU A 4 10.40 -16.21 -14.16
N SER A 5 10.30 -16.62 -12.89
CA SER A 5 9.19 -17.45 -12.41
C SER A 5 7.85 -16.77 -12.75
N PRO A 6 6.83 -17.49 -13.26
CA PRO A 6 5.55 -16.90 -13.65
C PRO A 6 4.85 -16.10 -12.54
N SER A 7 5.14 -16.43 -11.28
CA SER A 7 4.70 -15.70 -10.09
C SER A 7 5.36 -14.33 -9.96
N ILE A 8 6.66 -14.24 -10.20
CA ILE A 8 7.43 -12.98 -10.17
C ILE A 8 7.01 -12.09 -11.35
N ALA A 9 6.85 -12.68 -12.54
CA ALA A 9 6.39 -11.96 -13.72
C ALA A 9 4.97 -11.39 -13.52
N ARG A 10 4.05 -12.18 -12.95
CA ARG A 10 2.70 -11.71 -12.61
C ARG A 10 2.75 -10.59 -11.57
N ARG A 11 3.60 -10.72 -10.54
CA ARG A 11 3.78 -9.68 -9.52
C ARG A 11 4.31 -8.37 -10.10
N ILE A 12 5.24 -8.45 -11.05
CA ILE A 12 5.79 -7.29 -11.76
C ILE A 12 4.74 -6.66 -12.68
N MET A 13 4.02 -7.46 -13.46
CA MET A 13 2.94 -6.96 -14.34
C MET A 13 1.79 -6.34 -13.54
N GLU A 14 1.47 -6.90 -12.37
CA GLU A 14 0.52 -6.30 -11.43
C GLU A 14 1.05 -4.93 -10.93
N HIS A 15 2.35 -4.84 -10.63
CA HIS A 15 3.01 -3.60 -10.22
C HIS A 15 2.91 -2.47 -11.26
N PHE A 16 3.05 -2.79 -12.55
CA PHE A 16 2.97 -1.82 -13.65
C PHE A 16 1.55 -1.34 -13.95
N ARG A 17 0.51 -2.11 -13.61
CA ARG A 17 -0.89 -1.65 -13.72
C ARG A 17 -1.23 -0.58 -12.67
N PHE A 18 -0.39 -0.39 -11.65
CA PHE A 18 -0.58 0.55 -10.54
C PHE A 18 0.16 1.89 -10.71
N THR A 19 0.69 2.19 -11.90
CA THR A 19 1.41 3.43 -12.22
C THR A 19 0.80 4.21 -13.39
N GLY A 20 -0.46 3.95 -13.73
CA GLY A 20 -1.20 4.74 -14.72
C GLY A 20 -1.66 6.07 -14.11
N PRO A 21 -1.79 7.15 -14.90
CA PRO A 21 -2.30 8.43 -14.40
C PRO A 21 -3.82 8.32 -14.18
N ALA A 22 -4.26 8.40 -12.93
CA ALA A 22 -5.69 8.48 -12.56
C ALA A 22 -6.04 9.87 -12.01
N ALA A 23 -7.30 10.29 -12.20
CA ALA A 23 -7.79 11.64 -11.95
C ALA A 23 -8.02 12.00 -10.47
N ASP A 24 -7.87 11.03 -9.56
CA ASP A 24 -7.87 11.27 -8.11
C ASP A 24 -6.83 10.35 -7.42
N PRO A 25 -5.82 10.90 -6.71
CA PRO A 25 -4.81 10.10 -6.03
C PRO A 25 -5.38 9.17 -4.95
N GLU A 26 -6.57 9.47 -4.40
CA GLU A 26 -7.25 8.60 -3.43
C GLU A 26 -7.94 7.39 -4.10
N GLU A 27 -8.38 7.53 -5.36
CA GLU A 27 -8.95 6.45 -6.15
C GLU A 27 -7.89 5.51 -6.77
N ASP A 28 -6.65 5.96 -6.89
CA ASP A 28 -5.53 5.18 -7.46
C ASP A 28 -4.93 4.14 -6.49
N LEU A 29 -5.36 4.12 -5.24
CA LEU A 29 -4.90 3.13 -4.28
C LEU A 29 -5.53 1.76 -4.54
N THR A 30 -4.69 0.74 -4.62
CA THR A 30 -5.15 -0.66 -4.72
C THR A 30 -5.82 -1.11 -3.43
N ASN A 31 -6.61 -2.20 -3.50
CA ASN A 31 -7.19 -2.80 -2.29
C ASN A 31 -6.12 -3.12 -1.23
N ARG A 32 -4.97 -3.67 -1.65
CA ARG A 32 -3.87 -3.98 -0.73
C ARG A 32 -3.22 -2.72 -0.15
N GLU A 33 -3.11 -1.66 -0.93
CA GLU A 33 -2.61 -0.37 -0.45
C GLU A 33 -3.57 0.29 0.54
N LYS A 34 -4.88 0.18 0.32
CA LYS A 34 -5.92 0.65 1.25
C LYS A 34 -5.88 -0.12 2.57
N GLU A 35 -5.70 -1.45 2.54
CA GLU A 35 -5.49 -2.26 3.75
C GLU A 35 -4.26 -1.81 4.56
N VAL A 36 -3.13 -1.64 3.88
CA VAL A 36 -1.87 -1.18 4.50
C VAL A 36 -2.05 0.23 5.08
N LEU A 37 -2.66 1.15 4.32
CA LEU A 37 -2.93 2.52 4.75
C LEU A 37 -3.87 2.56 5.98
N GLY A 38 -4.92 1.73 5.99
CA GLY A 38 -5.84 1.62 7.12
C GLY A 38 -5.15 1.14 8.40
N LEU A 39 -4.29 0.11 8.31
CA LEU A 39 -3.52 -0.36 9.46
C LEU A 39 -2.53 0.71 9.96
N ILE A 40 -1.87 1.42 9.04
CA ILE A 40 -0.95 2.50 9.40
C ILE A 40 -1.67 3.65 10.08
N GLY A 41 -2.85 4.03 9.57
CA GLY A 41 -3.69 5.07 10.16
C GLY A 41 -4.27 4.69 11.52
N ARG A 42 -4.39 3.40 11.82
CA ARG A 42 -4.68 2.91 13.18
C ARG A 42 -3.48 2.90 14.12
N GLY A 43 -2.27 3.23 13.63
CA GLY A 43 -1.05 3.29 14.43
C GLY A 43 -0.18 2.03 14.40
N HIS A 44 -0.51 1.02 13.59
CA HIS A 44 0.30 -0.22 13.51
C HIS A 44 1.68 0.03 12.90
N ARG A 45 2.75 -0.47 13.53
CA ARG A 45 4.11 -0.37 12.96
C ARG A 45 4.24 -1.32 11.78
N ASN A 46 5.25 -1.12 10.95
CA ASN A 46 5.45 -1.93 9.73
C ASN A 46 5.49 -3.43 10.01
N ILE A 47 6.11 -3.84 11.12
CA ILE A 47 6.13 -5.24 11.57
C ILE A 47 4.73 -5.77 11.95
N ASP A 48 3.90 -4.95 12.59
CA ASP A 48 2.54 -5.34 12.99
C ASP A 48 1.65 -5.46 11.74
N VAL A 49 1.82 -4.56 10.76
CA VAL A 49 1.16 -4.63 9.44
C VAL A 49 1.59 -5.88 8.67
N ALA A 50 2.88 -6.18 8.69
CA ALA A 50 3.45 -7.35 8.03
C ALA A 50 2.84 -8.64 8.59
N GLN A 51 2.74 -8.76 9.91
CA GLN A 51 2.07 -9.88 10.57
C GLN A 51 0.58 -9.94 10.25
N ALA A 52 -0.13 -8.81 10.30
CA ALA A 52 -1.58 -8.77 10.03
C ALA A 52 -1.95 -9.17 8.60
N LEU A 53 -1.04 -8.97 7.63
CA LEU A 53 -1.27 -9.27 6.22
C LEU A 53 -0.52 -10.50 5.70
N ASP A 54 0.20 -11.21 6.58
CA ASP A 54 1.10 -12.33 6.24
C ASP A 54 2.12 -11.96 5.13
N LEU A 55 2.82 -10.84 5.33
CA LEU A 55 3.81 -10.28 4.40
C LEU A 55 5.17 -10.10 5.10
N ALA A 56 6.23 -9.98 4.31
CA ALA A 56 7.52 -9.51 4.81
C ALA A 56 7.49 -8.00 5.09
N GLU A 57 8.20 -7.54 6.12
CA GLU A 57 8.28 -6.11 6.47
C GLU A 57 8.81 -5.24 5.31
N SER A 58 9.76 -5.76 4.52
CA SER A 58 10.29 -5.11 3.32
C SER A 58 9.22 -4.91 2.23
N THR A 59 8.26 -5.82 2.15
CA THR A 59 7.13 -5.72 1.22
C THR A 59 6.15 -4.65 1.68
N VAL A 60 5.85 -4.59 2.99
CA VAL A 60 5.07 -3.50 3.58
C VAL A 60 5.73 -2.16 3.35
N ALA A 61 7.04 -2.03 3.58
CA ALA A 61 7.78 -0.80 3.34
C ALA A 61 7.71 -0.35 1.87
N SER A 62 7.71 -1.30 0.92
CA SER A 62 7.50 -1.02 -0.50
C SER A 62 6.08 -0.50 -0.79
N HIS A 63 5.06 -1.11 -0.17
CA HIS A 63 3.68 -0.61 -0.26
C HIS A 63 3.54 0.80 0.30
N ILE A 64 4.15 1.10 1.46
CA ILE A 64 4.14 2.45 2.07
C ILE A 64 4.73 3.48 1.12
N LYS A 65 5.89 3.19 0.52
CA LYS A 65 6.52 4.08 -0.46
C LYS A 65 5.61 4.35 -1.66
N SER A 66 4.91 3.31 -2.14
CA SER A 66 3.95 3.46 -3.24
C SER A 66 2.77 4.34 -2.86
N ILE A 67 2.17 4.08 -1.69
CA ILE A 67 1.07 4.87 -1.14
C ILE A 67 1.47 6.33 -0.99
N TYR A 68 2.65 6.60 -0.41
CA TYR A 68 3.13 7.96 -0.18
C TYR A 68 3.33 8.70 -1.50
N ARG A 69 3.92 8.03 -2.49
CA ARG A 69 4.08 8.60 -3.84
C ARG A 69 2.75 8.91 -4.50
N LYS A 70 1.77 8.00 -4.40
CA LYS A 70 0.44 8.15 -5.00
C LYS A 70 -0.37 9.26 -4.35
N LEU A 71 -0.36 9.33 -3.01
CA LEU A 71 -1.07 10.36 -2.25
C LEU A 71 -0.32 11.70 -2.19
N GLY A 72 0.93 11.76 -2.63
CA GLY A 72 1.76 12.97 -2.56
C GLY A 72 2.15 13.37 -1.13
N ILE A 73 2.26 12.40 -0.22
CA ILE A 73 2.56 12.62 1.21
C ILE A 73 3.97 12.18 1.56
N SER A 74 4.46 12.62 2.71
CA SER A 74 5.82 12.33 3.17
C SER A 74 5.88 11.80 4.60
N SER A 75 4.79 11.90 5.35
CA SER A 75 4.76 11.57 6.76
C SER A 75 3.67 10.55 7.12
N ARG A 76 3.92 9.86 8.22
CA ARG A 76 2.95 8.93 8.80
C ARG A 76 1.71 9.65 9.34
N ALA A 77 1.85 10.89 9.79
CA ALA A 77 0.73 11.71 10.24
C ALA A 77 -0.23 12.02 9.08
N GLU A 78 0.31 12.42 7.92
CA GLU A 78 -0.48 12.60 6.70
C GLU A 78 -1.17 11.30 6.27
N ALA A 79 -0.45 10.16 6.32
CA ALA A 79 -1.03 8.86 6.01
C ALA A 79 -2.22 8.52 6.93
N SER A 80 -2.11 8.82 8.22
CA SER A 80 -3.19 8.65 9.19
C SER A 80 -4.39 9.53 8.89
N TRP A 81 -4.15 10.78 8.48
CA TRP A 81 -5.21 11.70 8.09
C TRP A 81 -5.95 11.20 6.85
N HIS A 82 -5.24 10.78 5.80
CA HIS A 82 -5.86 10.20 4.60
C HIS A 82 -6.62 8.91 4.91
N ALA A 83 -6.04 8.01 5.71
CA ALA A 83 -6.71 6.77 6.11
C ALA A 83 -8.06 7.05 6.82
N THR A 84 -8.10 8.07 7.68
CA THR A 84 -9.32 8.49 8.39
C THR A 84 -10.32 9.12 7.44
N ARG A 85 -9.87 10.03 6.56
CA ARG A 85 -10.69 10.70 5.55
C ARG A 85 -11.34 9.70 4.58
N MET A 86 -10.63 8.63 4.24
CA MET A 86 -11.12 7.54 3.39
C MET A 86 -11.98 6.51 4.16
N GLY A 87 -12.15 6.65 5.47
CA GLY A 87 -12.90 5.69 6.30
C GLY A 87 -12.21 4.33 6.50
N LEU A 88 -10.92 4.22 6.19
CA LEU A 88 -10.16 2.94 6.24
C LEU A 88 -9.72 2.55 7.66
N THR A 89 -9.80 3.48 8.62
CA THR A 89 -9.44 3.23 10.02
C THR A 89 -10.56 2.55 10.81
N THR A 90 -11.80 2.59 10.29
CA THR A 90 -12.98 1.92 10.87
C THR A 90 -13.10 0.52 10.29
N ASN A 91 -12.82 -0.51 11.09
CA ASN A 91 -13.37 -1.84 10.83
C ASN A 91 -14.45 -2.09 11.90
N SER A 92 -15.70 -2.27 11.45
CA SER A 92 -16.70 -3.09 12.14
C SER A 92 -16.38 -4.58 11.98
#